data_AF-A0A417J7K9-F1
#
_entry.id   AF-A0A417J7K9-F1
#
_cell.length_a   1.000
_cell.length_b   1.000
_cell.length_c   1.000
_cell.angle_alpha   90.00
_cell.angle_beta   90.00
_cell.angle_gamma   90.00
#
_symmetry.space_group_name_H-M   'P 1'
#
loop_
_entity.id
_entity.type
_entity.pdbx_description
1 polymer ?
#
loop_
_entity_poly.entity_id
_entity_poly.type
_entity_poly.pdbx_seq_one_letter_code
_entity_poly.pdbx_strand_id
1 'polypeptide(L)'
;MKKFEQFKSAYESIVRNNKIGDFSEVYVSAITSDFDRLFELAWKTMKEYMYKNLGMQAAKTGSPKEILSLAHNQGIIKDGAVWLEMLQNRNDDAHIYRLSVAVIYKSKIEEVYLGYMKELIDYFKDVIPDEQIQAAKVSEDLLEESKIKGVPLWELAVKEAKKQDVSVDYIVEHWKKP
;
A
#
# COMPACT_ATOMS: atom_id res chain seq x y z
N MET A 1 -0.18 -15.09 -2.91
CA MET A 1 0.86 -14.60 -1.97
C MET A 1 0.33 -13.37 -1.25
N LYS A 2 0.10 -13.44 0.08
CA LYS A 2 -0.50 -12.34 0.87
C LYS A 2 0.02 -10.93 0.57
N LYS A 3 1.34 -10.77 0.43
CA LYS A 3 1.96 -9.47 0.18
C LYS A 3 1.62 -8.90 -1.20
N PHE A 4 1.50 -9.75 -2.21
CA PHE A 4 1.11 -9.32 -3.55
C PHE A 4 -0.33 -8.80 -3.58
N GLU A 5 -1.24 -9.46 -2.88
CA GLU A 5 -2.62 -8.99 -2.74
C GLU A 5 -2.71 -7.65 -2.00
N GLN A 6 -1.89 -7.44 -0.97
CA GLN A 6 -1.77 -6.15 -0.30
C GLN A 6 -1.24 -5.06 -1.25
N PHE A 7 -0.22 -5.38 -2.06
CA PHE A 7 0.33 -4.48 -3.07
C PHE A 7 -0.73 -4.08 -4.11
N LYS A 8 -1.45 -5.05 -4.66
CA LYS A 8 -2.56 -4.84 -5.62
C LYS A 8 -3.67 -3.97 -5.02
N SER A 9 -4.13 -4.29 -3.80
CA SER A 9 -5.17 -3.52 -3.11
C SER A 9 -4.74 -2.08 -2.82
N ALA A 10 -3.49 -1.86 -2.41
CA ALA A 10 -2.93 -0.52 -2.20
C ALA A 10 -2.90 0.30 -3.50
N TYR A 11 -2.47 -0.32 -4.61
CA TYR A 11 -2.44 0.34 -5.92
C TYR A 11 -3.84 0.76 -6.36
N GLU A 12 -4.81 -0.15 -6.28
CA GLU A 12 -6.18 0.15 -6.66
C GLU A 12 -6.80 1.23 -5.77
N SER A 13 -6.45 1.27 -4.47
CA SER A 13 -6.90 2.33 -3.57
C SER A 13 -6.41 3.70 -4.01
N ILE A 14 -5.14 3.82 -4.39
CA ILE A 14 -4.58 5.09 -4.91
C ILE A 14 -5.29 5.47 -6.19
N VAL A 15 -5.42 4.55 -7.16
CA VAL A 15 -6.07 4.84 -8.44
C VAL A 15 -7.53 5.27 -8.26
N ARG A 16 -8.27 4.66 -7.33
CA ARG A 16 -9.67 5.04 -7.04
C ARG A 16 -9.81 6.39 -6.33
N ASN A 17 -8.91 6.69 -5.40
CA ASN A 17 -9.05 7.85 -4.51
C ASN A 17 -8.29 9.08 -4.99
N ASN A 18 -7.37 8.91 -5.93
CA ASN A 18 -6.56 10.02 -6.42
C ASN A 18 -7.39 11.00 -7.25
N LYS A 19 -7.35 12.27 -6.87
CA LYS A 19 -7.85 13.38 -7.69
C LYS A 19 -6.70 13.95 -8.52
N ILE A 20 -6.58 13.44 -9.74
CA ILE A 20 -5.54 13.86 -10.68
C ILE A 20 -5.57 15.38 -10.87
N GLY A 21 -4.41 16.02 -10.71
CA GLY A 21 -4.25 17.48 -10.85
C GLY A 21 -4.66 18.31 -9.63
N ASP A 22 -5.18 17.70 -8.56
CA ASP A 22 -5.40 18.40 -7.29
C ASP A 22 -4.11 18.42 -6.47
N PHE A 23 -3.49 19.60 -6.35
CA PHE A 23 -2.25 19.81 -5.61
C PHE A 23 -2.48 20.54 -4.27
N SER A 24 -3.70 20.49 -3.73
CA SER A 24 -3.93 20.94 -2.36
C SER A 24 -3.10 20.10 -1.37
N GLU A 25 -2.70 20.72 -0.25
CA GLU A 25 -1.84 20.09 0.75
C GLU A 25 -2.37 18.73 1.23
N VAL A 26 -3.69 18.61 1.37
CA VAL A 26 -4.37 17.36 1.76
C VAL A 26 -4.12 16.25 0.72
N TYR A 27 -4.29 16.53 -0.57
CA TYR A 27 -4.09 15.53 -1.62
C TYR A 27 -2.61 15.26 -1.89
N VAL A 28 -1.75 16.27 -1.76
CA VAL A 28 -0.29 16.09 -1.80
C VAL A 28 0.15 15.12 -0.72
N SER A 29 -0.18 15.40 0.54
CA SER A 29 0.19 14.54 1.68
C SER A 29 -0.42 13.14 1.58
N ALA A 30 -1.69 13.02 1.18
CA ALA A 30 -2.35 11.72 1.05
C ALA A 30 -1.68 10.85 -0.02
N ILE A 31 -1.44 11.40 -1.22
CA ILE A 31 -0.92 10.63 -2.35
C ILE A 31 0.56 10.27 -2.16
N THR A 32 1.39 11.17 -1.63
CA THR A 32 2.79 10.83 -1.35
C THR A 32 2.89 9.74 -0.29
N SER A 33 2.12 9.85 0.80
CA SER A 33 2.09 8.85 1.89
C SER A 33 1.58 7.49 1.41
N ASP A 34 0.49 7.47 0.63
CA ASP A 34 -0.04 6.23 0.08
C ASP A 34 0.93 5.59 -0.93
N PHE A 35 1.57 6.38 -1.77
CA PHE A 35 2.56 5.89 -2.72
C PHE A 35 3.81 5.34 -2.02
N ASP A 36 4.29 5.96 -0.96
CA ASP A 36 5.42 5.44 -0.16
C ASP A 36 5.11 4.06 0.41
N ARG A 37 3.90 3.87 0.92
CA ARG A 37 3.39 2.57 1.37
C ARG A 37 3.28 1.58 0.21
N LEU A 38 2.82 2.03 -0.96
CA LEU A 38 2.72 1.22 -2.17
C LEU A 38 4.11 0.72 -2.61
N PHE A 39 5.09 1.62 -2.69
CA PHE A 39 6.46 1.32 -3.05
C PHE A 39 7.09 0.32 -2.06
N GLU A 40 6.85 0.51 -0.76
CA GLU A 40 7.30 -0.41 0.29
C GLU A 40 6.75 -1.83 0.09
N LEU A 41 5.48 -1.95 -0.29
CA LEU A 41 4.86 -3.23 -0.64
C LEU A 41 5.45 -3.81 -1.93
N ALA A 42 5.69 -2.98 -2.95
CA ALA A 42 6.24 -3.40 -4.23
C ALA A 42 7.61 -4.07 -4.08
N TRP A 43 8.59 -3.41 -3.44
CA TRP A 43 9.93 -3.99 -3.30
C TRP A 43 9.94 -5.19 -2.36
N LYS A 44 9.11 -5.20 -1.31
CA LYS A 44 8.96 -6.39 -0.46
C LYS A 44 8.30 -7.56 -1.19
N THR A 45 7.42 -7.31 -2.16
CA THR A 45 6.81 -8.32 -3.02
C THR A 45 7.87 -8.94 -3.93
N MET A 46 8.68 -8.11 -4.58
CA MET A 46 9.84 -8.57 -5.36
C MET A 46 10.81 -9.40 -4.52
N LYS A 47 11.14 -8.92 -3.32
CA LYS A 47 11.99 -9.63 -2.36
C LYS A 47 11.45 -11.03 -2.02
N GLU A 48 10.18 -11.11 -1.65
CA GLU A 48 9.55 -12.36 -1.26
C GLU A 48 9.48 -13.34 -2.44
N TYR A 49 9.07 -12.86 -3.61
CA TYR A 49 9.00 -13.68 -4.83
C TYR A 49 10.38 -14.21 -5.24
N MET A 50 11.40 -13.35 -5.34
CA MET A 50 12.75 -13.79 -5.69
C MET A 50 13.31 -14.80 -4.69
N TYR A 51 13.05 -14.62 -3.40
CA TYR A 51 13.53 -15.55 -2.38
C TYR A 51 12.78 -16.89 -2.40
N LYS A 52 11.43 -16.85 -2.37
CA LYS A 52 10.60 -18.05 -2.17
C LYS A 52 10.29 -18.79 -3.47
N ASN A 53 10.14 -18.08 -4.58
CA ASN A 53 9.73 -18.67 -5.86
C ASN A 53 10.92 -18.90 -6.79
N LEU A 54 11.90 -17.98 -6.83
CA LEU A 54 13.11 -18.13 -7.66
C LEU A 54 14.30 -18.73 -6.90
N GLY A 55 14.19 -18.94 -5.58
CA GLY A 55 15.26 -19.52 -4.76
C GLY A 55 16.49 -18.63 -4.56
N MET A 56 16.40 -17.33 -4.88
CA MET A 56 17.52 -16.39 -4.83
C MET A 56 17.85 -16.01 -3.38
N GLN A 57 18.90 -16.62 -2.82
CA GLN A 57 19.30 -16.36 -1.43
C GLN A 57 19.68 -14.90 -1.16
N ALA A 58 20.25 -14.21 -2.16
CA ALA A 58 20.57 -12.79 -2.05
C ALA A 58 19.34 -11.91 -1.76
N ALA A 59 18.14 -12.35 -2.17
CA ALA A 59 16.91 -11.61 -1.88
C ALA A 59 16.49 -11.74 -0.40
N LYS A 60 16.85 -12.80 0.33
CA LYS A 60 16.37 -13.06 1.69
C LYS A 60 16.58 -11.88 2.64
N THR A 61 17.77 -11.28 2.61
CA THR A 61 18.17 -10.17 3.49
C THR A 61 18.45 -8.87 2.75
N GLY A 62 18.26 -8.82 1.43
CA GLY A 62 18.54 -7.63 0.63
C GLY A 62 17.76 -6.39 1.09
N SER A 63 18.46 -5.25 1.09
CA SER A 63 17.92 -3.89 1.22
C SER A 63 17.08 -3.50 0.00
N PRO A 64 16.25 -2.43 0.07
CA PRO A 64 15.43 -2.01 -1.07
C PRO A 64 16.26 -1.82 -2.34
N LYS A 65 17.41 -1.13 -2.25
CA LYS A 65 18.32 -0.91 -3.38
C LYS A 65 18.84 -2.22 -4.00
N GLU A 66 19.26 -3.17 -3.17
CA GLU A 66 19.73 -4.48 -3.63
C GLU A 66 18.62 -5.28 -4.30
N ILE A 67 17.41 -5.25 -3.73
CA ILE A 67 16.24 -5.92 -4.30
C ILE A 67 15.86 -5.34 -5.65
N LEU A 68 15.87 -4.01 -5.80
CA LEU A 68 15.63 -3.37 -7.10
C LEU A 68 16.68 -3.76 -8.14
N SER A 69 17.96 -3.77 -7.76
CA SER A 69 19.05 -4.20 -8.65
C SER A 69 18.88 -5.66 -9.09
N LEU A 70 18.58 -6.56 -8.15
CA LEU A 70 18.30 -7.97 -8.46
C LEU A 70 17.09 -8.12 -9.37
N ALA A 71 15.98 -7.43 -9.07
CA ALA A 71 14.76 -7.50 -9.86
C ALA A 71 14.98 -7.02 -11.30
N HIS A 72 15.76 -5.94 -11.48
CA HIS A 72 16.13 -5.46 -12.81
C HIS A 72 16.98 -6.48 -13.57
N ASN A 73 17.99 -7.06 -12.91
CA ASN A 73 18.85 -8.07 -13.54
C ASN A 73 18.10 -9.36 -13.90
N GLN A 74 17.01 -9.68 -13.20
CA GLN A 74 16.13 -10.81 -13.50
C GLN A 74 15.01 -10.46 -14.50
N GLY A 75 14.94 -9.22 -14.99
CA GLY A 75 13.89 -8.77 -15.91
C GLY A 75 12.50 -8.65 -15.29
N ILE A 76 12.38 -8.67 -13.95
CA ILE A 76 11.12 -8.46 -13.22
C ILE A 76 10.66 -7.01 -13.38
N ILE A 77 11.61 -6.06 -13.33
CA ILE A 77 11.39 -4.65 -13.65
C ILE A 77 12.27 -4.24 -14.83
N LYS A 78 11.74 -3.41 -15.73
CA LYS A 78 12.44 -3.04 -16.98
C LYS A 78 13.40 -1.87 -16.82
N ASP A 79 12.99 -0.82 -16.09
CA ASP A 79 13.75 0.41 -15.95
C ASP A 79 14.26 0.59 -14.52
N GLY A 80 15.41 -0.01 -14.20
CA GLY A 80 15.97 0.07 -12.86
C GLY A 80 16.27 1.51 -12.41
N ALA A 81 16.52 2.44 -13.33
CA ALA A 81 16.85 3.83 -13.00
C ALA A 81 15.63 4.55 -12.40
N VAL A 82 14.45 4.39 -13.00
CA VAL A 82 13.22 5.00 -12.48
C VAL A 82 12.86 4.44 -11.10
N TRP A 83 13.03 3.14 -10.87
CA TRP A 83 12.78 2.55 -9.54
C TRP A 83 13.76 3.04 -8.47
N LEU A 84 15.02 3.25 -8.83
CA LEU A 84 16.02 3.86 -7.93
C LEU A 84 15.71 5.34 -7.66
N GLU A 85 15.15 6.05 -8.64
CA GLU A 85 14.66 7.42 -8.45
C GLU A 85 13.48 7.47 -7.47
N MET A 86 12.52 6.56 -7.58
CA MET A 86 11.41 6.45 -6.61
C MET A 86 11.94 6.25 -5.18
N LEU A 87 12.94 5.37 -5.01
CA LEU A 87 13.57 5.12 -3.72
C LEU A 87 14.23 6.40 -3.16
N GLN A 88 14.88 7.18 -4.02
CA GLN A 88 15.51 8.45 -3.64
C GLN A 88 14.46 9.50 -3.24
N ASN A 89 13.44 9.73 -4.07
CA ASN A 89 12.41 10.73 -3.82
C ASN A 89 11.65 10.46 -2.51
N ARG A 90 11.38 9.19 -2.19
CA ARG A 90 10.80 8.79 -0.90
C ARG A 90 11.70 9.16 0.29
N ASN A 91 13.01 8.92 0.19
CA ASN A 91 13.93 9.27 1.27
C ASN A 91 14.01 10.79 1.46
N ASP A 92 13.92 11.55 0.38
CA ASP A 92 13.93 13.02 0.43
C ASP A 92 12.61 13.59 0.98
N ASP A 93 11.46 12.96 0.69
CA ASP A 93 10.15 13.33 1.25
C ASP A 93 10.09 13.11 2.77
N ALA A 94 10.69 12.01 3.27
CA ALA A 94 10.74 11.71 4.70
C ALA A 94 11.52 12.75 5.54
N HIS A 95 12.32 13.60 4.90
CA HIS A 95 13.23 14.54 5.57
C HIS A 95 12.86 16.03 5.35
N ILE A 96 11.89 16.36 4.50
CA ILE A 96 11.71 17.74 4.04
C ILE A 96 10.23 18.16 4.07
N TYR A 97 9.86 18.99 5.05
CA TYR A 97 8.63 19.78 5.12
C TYR A 97 8.54 20.89 4.02
N ARG A 98 9.03 20.64 2.81
CA ARG A 98 8.93 21.59 1.68
C ARG A 98 7.83 21.13 0.76
N LEU A 99 6.67 21.78 0.89
CA LEU A 99 5.49 21.57 0.03
C LEU A 99 5.84 21.54 -1.47
N SER A 100 6.82 22.33 -1.93
CA SER A 100 7.26 22.33 -3.32
C SER A 100 7.86 21.01 -3.79
N VAL A 101 8.60 20.29 -2.93
CA VAL A 101 9.18 18.97 -3.26
C VAL A 101 8.09 17.92 -3.32
N ALA A 102 7.17 17.93 -2.34
CA ALA A 102 6.04 17.00 -2.29
C ALA A 102 5.08 17.17 -3.48
N VAL A 103 4.86 18.41 -3.95
CA VAL A 103 4.06 18.68 -5.16
C VAL A 103 4.69 18.06 -6.41
N ILE A 104 6.02 18.21 -6.59
CA ILE A 104 6.73 17.57 -7.71
C ILE A 104 6.69 16.05 -7.57
N TYR A 105 6.88 15.52 -6.36
CA TYR A 105 6.80 14.09 -6.12
C TYR A 105 5.41 13.54 -6.46
N LYS A 106 4.33 14.21 -6.04
CA LYS A 106 2.96 13.86 -6.44
C LYS A 106 2.80 13.87 -7.96
N SER A 107 3.26 14.90 -8.67
CA SER A 107 3.17 14.93 -10.14
C SER A 107 3.89 13.72 -10.78
N LYS A 108 5.10 13.37 -10.31
CA LYS A 108 5.78 12.15 -10.78
C LYS A 108 5.03 10.86 -10.46
N ILE A 109 4.40 10.78 -9.28
CA ILE A 109 3.56 9.63 -8.91
C ILE A 109 2.44 9.45 -9.94
N GLU A 110 1.74 10.53 -10.25
CA GLU A 110 0.58 10.53 -11.15
C GLU A 110 0.95 10.24 -12.60
N GLU A 111 2.03 10.85 -13.09
CA GLU A 111 2.39 10.84 -14.51
C GLU A 111 3.31 9.68 -14.89
N VAL A 112 4.10 9.17 -13.94
CA VAL A 112 5.16 8.20 -14.23
C VAL A 112 5.05 6.96 -13.34
N TYR A 113 5.09 7.13 -12.01
CA TYR A 113 5.36 6.00 -11.14
C TYR A 113 4.22 5.00 -11.01
N LEU A 114 2.96 5.46 -11.07
CA LEU A 114 1.81 4.55 -11.09
C LEU A 114 1.81 3.63 -12.33
N GLY A 115 2.40 4.06 -13.45
CA GLY A 115 2.61 3.21 -14.63
C GLY A 115 3.53 2.02 -14.32
N TYR A 116 4.69 2.28 -13.71
CA TYR A 116 5.62 1.21 -13.33
C TYR A 116 5.05 0.26 -12.25
N MET A 117 4.24 0.79 -11.32
CA MET A 117 3.55 -0.05 -10.35
C MET A 117 2.57 -1.01 -11.05
N LYS A 118 1.84 -0.52 -12.07
CA LYS A 118 0.94 -1.33 -12.87
C LYS A 118 1.67 -2.43 -13.63
N GLU A 119 2.80 -2.11 -14.27
CA GLU A 119 3.62 -3.09 -14.98
C GLU A 119 4.10 -4.21 -14.04
N LEU A 120 4.56 -3.87 -12.85
CA LEU A 120 4.98 -4.87 -11.86
C LEU A 120 3.81 -5.74 -11.38
N ILE A 121 2.63 -5.15 -11.19
CA ILE A 121 1.42 -5.90 -10.85
C ILE A 121 1.06 -6.88 -11.96
N ASP A 122 1.11 -6.45 -13.22
CA ASP A 122 0.79 -7.32 -14.36
C ASP A 122 1.80 -8.47 -14.48
N TYR A 123 3.10 -8.18 -14.34
CA TYR A 123 4.13 -9.23 -14.25
C TYR A 123 3.79 -10.26 -13.17
N PHE A 124 3.42 -9.83 -11.97
CA PHE A 124 3.13 -10.76 -10.88
C PHE A 124 1.81 -11.51 -11.05
N LYS A 125 0.80 -10.96 -11.73
CA LYS A 125 -0.43 -11.71 -12.06
C LYS A 125 -0.14 -12.95 -12.90
N ASP A 126 0.84 -12.86 -13.79
CA ASP A 126 1.19 -13.97 -14.70
C ASP A 126 1.98 -15.08 -13.98
N VAL A 127 2.69 -14.76 -12.91
CA VAL A 127 3.63 -15.70 -12.24
C VAL A 127 3.26 -16.06 -10.80
N ILE A 128 2.29 -15.36 -10.20
CA ILE A 128 1.78 -15.64 -8.85
C ILE A 128 0.30 -16.01 -8.97
N PRO A 129 -0.11 -17.23 -8.56
CA PRO A 129 -1.51 -17.60 -8.52
C PRO A 129 -2.32 -16.65 -7.62
N ASP A 130 -3.51 -16.29 -8.09
CA ASP A 130 -4.45 -15.49 -7.31
C ASP A 130 -4.77 -16.18 -5.98
N GLU A 131 -4.67 -15.40 -4.90
CA GLU A 131 -5.08 -15.82 -3.57
C GLU A 131 -6.22 -14.91 -3.15
N GLN A 132 -7.41 -15.47 -2.88
CA GLN A 132 -8.51 -14.66 -2.38
C GLN A 132 -8.17 -14.15 -0.98
N ILE A 133 -7.97 -12.85 -0.86
CA ILE A 133 -7.88 -12.18 0.42
C ILE A 133 -9.11 -11.32 0.57
N GLN A 134 -9.94 -11.67 1.54
CA GLN A 134 -11.06 -10.83 1.92
C GLN A 134 -10.48 -9.58 2.57
N ALA A 135 -10.63 -8.44 1.90
CA ALA A 135 -10.25 -7.16 2.49
C ALA A 135 -11.13 -6.94 3.73
N ALA A 136 -10.50 -6.68 4.88
CA ALA A 136 -11.18 -6.22 6.07
C ALA A 136 -11.99 -4.96 5.71
N LYS A 137 -13.32 -5.06 5.82
CA LYS A 137 -14.23 -3.92 5.61
C LYS A 137 -14.76 -3.50 6.97
N VAL A 138 -14.69 -2.20 7.25
CA VAL A 138 -15.37 -1.64 8.42
C VAL A 138 -16.87 -1.75 8.21
N SER A 139 -17.59 -2.30 9.19
CA SER A 139 -19.05 -2.39 9.12
C SER A 139 -19.68 -0.99 9.06
N GLU A 140 -20.46 -0.73 8.02
CA GLU A 140 -21.20 0.53 7.87
C GLU A 140 -22.21 0.74 9.01
N ASP A 141 -22.81 -0.35 9.49
CA ASP A 141 -23.73 -0.32 10.63
C ASP A 141 -23.05 0.16 11.92
N LEU A 142 -21.78 -0.23 12.15
CA LEU A 142 -21.00 0.25 13.29
C LEU A 142 -20.72 1.75 13.18
N LEU A 143 -20.36 2.23 11.99
CA LEU A 143 -20.14 3.65 11.72
C LEU A 143 -21.42 4.47 11.95
N GLU A 144 -22.56 3.94 11.51
CA GLU A 144 -23.87 4.55 11.71
C GLU A 144 -24.25 4.58 13.20
N GLU A 145 -24.05 3.47 13.91
CA GLU A 145 -24.39 3.35 15.33
C GLU A 145 -23.55 4.29 16.21
N SER A 146 -22.26 4.46 15.89
CA SER A 146 -21.38 5.46 16.53
C SER A 146 -21.94 6.87 16.39
N LYS A 147 -22.40 7.23 15.18
CA LYS A 147 -23.00 8.55 14.92
C LYS A 147 -24.32 8.73 15.66
N ILE A 148 -25.22 7.73 15.62
CA ILE A 148 -26.54 7.78 16.26
C ILE A 148 -26.39 7.92 17.78
N LYS A 149 -25.48 7.15 18.40
CA LYS A 149 -25.28 7.17 19.86
C LYS A 149 -24.43 8.35 20.33
N GLY A 150 -23.75 9.05 19.43
CA GLY A 150 -22.80 10.12 19.78
C GLY A 150 -21.58 9.61 20.56
N VAL A 151 -21.22 8.34 20.40
CA VAL A 151 -20.10 7.69 21.10
C VAL A 151 -18.96 7.47 20.12
N PRO A 152 -17.69 7.75 20.47
CA PRO A 152 -16.55 7.47 19.62
C PRO A 152 -16.53 6.01 19.11
N LEU A 153 -16.24 5.82 17.83
CA LEU A 153 -16.22 4.51 17.17
C LEU A 153 -15.37 3.48 17.92
N TRP A 154 -14.18 3.90 18.35
CA TRP A 154 -13.25 3.03 19.08
C TRP A 154 -13.82 2.56 20.43
N GLU A 155 -14.59 3.41 21.11
CA GLU A 155 -15.16 3.10 22.42
C GLU A 155 -16.28 2.06 22.27
N LEU A 156 -17.14 2.21 21.26
CA LEU A 156 -18.16 1.21 20.93
C LEU A 156 -17.53 -0.14 20.57
N ALA A 157 -16.52 -0.14 19.69
CA ALA A 157 -15.87 -1.36 19.26
C ALA A 157 -15.17 -2.09 20.42
N VAL A 158 -14.45 -1.35 21.28
CA VAL A 158 -13.77 -1.92 22.46
C VAL A 158 -14.77 -2.48 23.47
N LYS A 159 -15.87 -1.76 23.71
CA LYS A 159 -16.90 -2.20 24.66
C LYS A 159 -17.57 -3.49 24.20
N GLU A 160 -17.94 -3.58 22.93
CA GLU A 160 -18.58 -4.78 22.39
C GLU A 160 -17.59 -5.95 22.28
N ALA A 161 -16.33 -5.68 21.92
CA ALA A 161 -15.27 -6.70 21.87
C ALA A 161 -15.09 -7.35 23.25
N LYS A 162 -15.05 -6.53 24.30
CA LYS A 162 -14.93 -7.01 25.68
C LYS A 162 -16.16 -7.79 26.16
N LYS A 163 -17.35 -7.46 25.67
CA LYS A 163 -18.61 -8.16 25.98
C LYS A 163 -18.70 -9.52 25.28
N GLN A 164 -18.19 -9.62 24.07
CA GLN A 164 -18.23 -10.85 23.25
C GLN A 164 -16.97 -11.73 23.40
N ASP A 165 -15.96 -11.27 24.14
CA ASP A 165 -14.65 -11.93 24.30
C ASP A 165 -13.95 -12.21 22.95
N VAL A 166 -13.91 -11.19 22.09
CA VAL A 166 -13.32 -11.23 20.74
C VAL A 166 -12.40 -10.03 20.51
N SER A 167 -11.63 -10.03 19.43
CA SER A 167 -10.78 -8.88 19.09
C SER A 167 -11.60 -7.67 18.64
N VAL A 168 -11.02 -6.47 18.80
CA VAL A 168 -11.61 -5.24 18.26
C VAL A 168 -11.76 -5.32 16.74
N ASP A 169 -10.76 -5.86 16.05
CA ASP A 169 -10.80 -6.05 14.60
C ASP A 169 -12.01 -6.91 14.18
N TYR A 170 -12.29 -7.99 14.91
CA TYR A 170 -13.45 -8.83 14.65
C TYR A 170 -14.75 -8.04 14.77
N ILE A 171 -14.90 -7.21 15.81
CA ILE A 171 -16.07 -6.34 15.99
C ILE A 171 -16.18 -5.29 14.88
N VAL A 172 -15.07 -4.67 14.50
CA VAL A 172 -15.04 -3.64 13.45
C VAL A 172 -15.48 -4.22 12.11
N GLU A 173 -15.12 -5.47 11.83
CA GLU A 173 -15.44 -6.16 10.58
C GLU A 173 -16.82 -6.83 10.59
N HIS A 174 -17.29 -7.31 11.74
CA HIS A 174 -18.47 -8.18 11.85
C HIS A 174 -19.57 -7.60 12.75
N TRP A 175 -19.60 -6.28 12.95
CA TRP A 175 -20.64 -5.64 13.75
C TRP A 175 -22.03 -6.03 13.24
N LYS A 176 -22.83 -6.59 14.15
CA LYS A 176 -24.24 -6.90 13.91
C LYS A 176 -25.04 -5.91 14.74
N LYS A 177 -25.99 -5.21 14.11
CA LYS A 177 -26.98 -4.40 14.82
C LYS A 177 -27.65 -5.28 15.89
N PRO A 178 -27.70 -4.83 17.16
CA PRO A 178 -28.43 -5.54 18.21
C PRO A 178 -29.94 -5.59 17.94
#